data_AF-A0A126R0X5-F1
#
_entry.id   AF-A0A126R0X5-F1
#
_cell.length_a   1.000
_cell.length_b   1.000
_cell.length_c   1.000
_cell.angle_alpha   90.00
_cell.angle_beta   90.00
_cell.angle_gamma   90.00
#
_symmetry.space_group_name_H-M   'P 1'
#
loop_
_entity.id
_entity.type
_entity.pdbx_description
1 polymer ?
#
loop_
_entity_poly.entity_id
_entity_poly.type
_entity_poly.pdbx_seq_one_letter_code
_entity_poly.pdbx_strand_id
1 'polypeptide(L)'
;MAKDNFCIYCGFKLFPEDHFCPNCGAKLDDDKEKPNKSSKYESSKSYDYQFYKNQIDKLEETYETKEKKVLELLEKKFPQGQMSYYRFREEVDICRVNFYKEAETALNMINLSDEYSDKVIKEIKNKIKTLESIVSKINELQSELIIRLSNSDEDSDNEIDDLINEMNELIDSLKDYE
;
A
#
# COMPACT_ATOMS: atom_id res chain seq x y z
N MET A 1 22.40 30.15 9.87
CA MET A 1 22.21 28.69 9.72
C MET A 1 20.70 28.46 9.67
N ALA A 2 20.17 28.10 8.51
CA ALA A 2 18.73 27.85 8.35
C ALA A 2 18.37 26.55 9.07
N LYS A 3 17.32 26.56 9.90
CA LYS A 3 16.75 25.33 10.44
C LYS A 3 15.95 24.70 9.31
N ASP A 4 16.30 23.48 8.93
CA ASP A 4 15.50 22.69 8.00
C ASP A 4 14.17 22.35 8.69
N ASN A 5 13.07 22.87 8.17
CA ASN A 5 11.73 22.49 8.59
C ASN A 5 11.31 21.29 7.76
N PHE A 6 10.70 20.28 8.38
CA PHE A 6 10.13 19.14 7.69
C PHE A 6 8.66 19.03 8.08
N CYS A 7 7.85 18.54 7.17
CA CYS A 7 6.43 18.38 7.44
C CYS A 7 6.23 17.25 8.44
N ILE A 8 5.52 17.57 9.52
CA ILE A 8 5.18 16.63 10.58
C ILE A 8 4.23 15.50 10.12
N TYR A 9 3.60 15.66 8.95
CA TYR A 9 2.65 14.69 8.38
C TYR A 9 3.26 13.81 7.29
N CYS A 10 4.20 14.34 6.49
CA CYS A 10 4.70 13.69 5.27
C CYS A 10 6.23 13.52 5.26
N GLY A 11 6.97 14.12 6.20
CA GLY A 11 8.43 14.10 6.26
C GLY A 11 9.12 14.89 5.14
N PHE A 12 8.35 15.55 4.26
CA PHE A 12 8.88 16.37 3.17
C PHE A 12 9.61 17.59 3.73
N LYS A 13 10.74 17.97 3.13
CA LYS A 13 11.47 19.17 3.51
C LYS A 13 10.65 20.40 3.12
N LEU A 14 10.26 21.17 4.12
CA LEU A 14 9.46 22.37 3.98
C LEU A 14 10.35 23.61 3.91
N PHE A 15 9.92 24.56 3.10
CA PHE A 15 10.46 25.89 3.09
C PHE A 15 9.74 26.75 4.15
N PRO A 16 10.40 27.78 4.70
CA PRO A 16 9.80 28.65 5.73
C PRO A 16 8.53 29.40 5.28
N GLU A 17 8.24 29.40 3.99
CA GLU A 17 7.11 30.08 3.34
C GLU A 17 5.95 29.11 3.04
N ASP A 18 6.13 27.80 3.28
CA ASP A 18 5.13 26.77 2.99
C ASP A 18 4.02 26.78 4.05
N HIS A 19 2.83 27.26 3.69
CA HIS A 19 1.62 27.13 4.51
C HIS A 19 0.92 25.76 4.35
N PHE A 20 1.34 24.95 3.38
CA PHE A 20 0.84 23.60 3.12
C PHE A 20 1.99 22.68 2.65
N CYS A 21 2.04 21.40 3.08
CA CYS A 21 3.04 20.42 2.57
C CYS A 21 2.75 20.17 1.08
N PRO A 22 3.65 20.50 0.15
CA PRO A 22 3.43 20.28 -1.28
C PRO A 22 3.40 18.79 -1.67
N ASN A 23 3.88 17.91 -0.78
CA ASN A 23 3.90 16.47 -1.00
C ASN A 23 2.64 15.73 -0.49
N CYS A 24 1.91 16.25 0.51
CA CYS A 24 0.73 15.57 1.05
C CYS A 24 -0.51 16.47 1.23
N GLY A 25 -0.40 17.76 0.94
CA GLY A 25 -1.49 18.74 1.07
C GLY A 25 -1.82 19.15 2.51
N ALA A 26 -1.08 18.67 3.52
CA ALA A 26 -1.37 19.01 4.91
C ALA A 26 -1.12 20.49 5.21
N LYS A 27 -2.07 21.12 5.90
CA LYS A 27 -1.98 22.53 6.30
C LYS A 27 -0.98 22.71 7.44
N LEU A 28 -0.09 23.67 7.27
CA LEU A 28 0.97 24.04 8.21
C LEU A 28 0.52 25.36 8.83
N ASP A 29 -0.35 25.28 9.84
CA ASP A 29 -0.90 26.48 10.45
C ASP A 29 0.20 27.26 11.19
N ASP A 30 0.45 28.49 10.72
CA ASP A 30 1.19 29.51 11.42
C ASP A 30 0.32 30.07 12.53
N ASP A 31 0.45 29.59 13.77
CA ASP A 31 0.04 30.42 14.89
C ASP A 31 0.92 30.29 16.13
N LYS A 32 1.25 31.47 16.62
CA LYS A 32 2.20 31.78 17.66
C LYS A 32 1.58 31.45 19.01
N GLU A 33 2.02 30.39 19.67
CA GLU A 33 2.05 30.37 21.13
C GLU A 33 3.11 29.37 21.62
N LYS A 34 4.21 29.92 22.15
CA LYS A 34 5.17 29.14 22.94
C LYS A 34 4.46 28.65 24.21
N PRO A 35 4.82 27.46 24.71
CA PRO A 35 5.34 27.47 26.07
C PRO A 35 6.72 26.82 26.19
N ASN A 36 7.37 27.27 27.25
CA ASN A 36 8.77 27.14 27.58
C ASN A 36 9.30 25.70 27.68
N LYS A 37 10.59 25.59 27.34
CA LYS A 37 11.51 24.53 27.74
C LYS A 37 11.40 24.25 29.24
N SER A 38 11.07 23.02 29.62
CA SER A 38 11.81 22.24 30.63
C SER A 38 11.13 20.89 30.84
N SER A 39 11.94 19.87 31.12
CA SER A 39 11.60 18.48 31.48
C SER A 39 11.33 17.51 30.31
N LYS A 40 12.26 16.53 30.23
CA LYS A 40 12.21 15.21 29.60
C LYS A 40 12.61 15.09 28.12
N TYR A 41 13.93 15.09 27.93
CA TYR A 41 14.60 14.03 27.17
C TYR A 41 14.02 12.68 27.62
N GLU A 42 13.15 12.07 26.80
CA GLU A 42 12.64 10.68 26.85
C GLU A 42 11.18 10.66 26.32
N SER A 43 10.97 10.68 24.99
CA SER A 43 9.74 10.14 24.36
C SER A 43 9.71 10.15 22.82
N SER A 44 10.76 10.59 22.12
CA SER A 44 10.71 10.72 20.64
C SER A 44 10.92 9.41 19.85
N LYS A 45 11.03 8.24 20.51
CA LYS A 45 11.40 6.97 19.84
C LYS A 45 10.22 6.17 19.26
N SER A 46 8.97 6.51 19.58
CA SER A 46 7.79 5.64 19.29
C SER A 46 6.91 6.10 18.11
N TYR A 47 7.02 7.34 17.64
CA TYR A 47 6.06 7.90 16.68
C TYR A 47 6.36 7.58 15.21
N ASP A 48 7.60 7.24 14.86
CA ASP A 48 8.03 7.12 13.46
C ASP A 48 7.55 5.80 12.82
N TYR A 49 7.73 4.67 13.51
CA TYR A 49 7.29 3.38 12.96
C TYR A 49 5.79 3.12 13.05
N GLN A 50 5.10 3.75 14.01
CA GLN A 50 3.64 3.65 14.10
C GLN A 50 2.95 4.22 12.86
N PHE A 51 3.52 5.24 12.23
CA PHE A 51 3.00 5.79 10.98
C PHE A 51 3.01 4.76 9.84
N TYR A 52 4.10 4.02 9.68
CA TYR A 52 4.20 2.95 8.67
C TYR A 52 3.31 1.76 9.01
N LYS A 53 3.24 1.38 10.29
CA LYS A 53 2.32 0.33 10.75
C LYS A 53 0.87 0.65 10.40
N ASN A 54 0.40 1.85 10.73
CA ASN A 54 -0.96 2.29 10.40
C ASN A 54 -1.25 2.32 8.90
N GLN A 55 -0.22 2.53 8.05
CA GLN A 55 -0.39 2.44 6.59
C GLN A 55 -0.54 1.00 6.14
N ILE A 56 0.28 0.08 6.67
CA ILE A 56 0.17 -1.35 6.38
C ILE A 56 -1.20 -1.87 6.82
N ASP A 57 -1.63 -1.56 8.04
CA ASP A 57 -2.95 -1.99 8.56
C ASP A 57 -4.11 -1.51 7.64
N LYS A 58 -4.06 -0.26 7.15
CA LYS A 58 -5.07 0.27 6.20
C LYS A 58 -5.01 -0.42 4.85
N LEU A 59 -3.82 -0.76 4.36
CA LEU A 59 -3.65 -1.48 3.11
C LEU A 59 -4.20 -2.90 3.24
N GLU A 60 -3.99 -3.56 4.38
CA GLU A 60 -4.58 -4.88 4.69
C GLU A 60 -6.10 -4.84 4.65
N GLU A 61 -6.74 -3.91 5.38
CA GLU A 61 -8.20 -3.75 5.38
C GLU A 61 -8.75 -3.49 3.97
N THR A 62 -8.04 -2.65 3.20
CA THR A 62 -8.42 -2.31 1.83
C THR A 62 -8.29 -3.51 0.90
N TYR A 63 -7.18 -4.25 1.01
CA TYR A 63 -6.91 -5.44 0.21
C TYR A 63 -7.96 -6.53 0.49
N GLU A 64 -8.21 -6.86 1.76
CA GLU A 64 -9.18 -7.89 2.16
C GLU A 64 -10.58 -7.57 1.62
N THR A 65 -11.00 -6.31 1.70
CA THR A 65 -12.30 -5.87 1.18
C THR A 65 -12.40 -6.06 -0.34
N LYS A 66 -11.33 -5.74 -1.07
CA LYS A 66 -11.27 -5.87 -2.54
C LYS A 66 -11.18 -7.33 -2.98
N GLU A 67 -10.32 -8.12 -2.35
CA GLU A 67 -10.14 -9.55 -2.59
C GLU A 67 -11.49 -10.28 -2.46
N LYS A 68 -12.18 -10.07 -1.33
CA LYS A 68 -13.50 -10.67 -1.09
C LYS A 68 -14.48 -10.31 -2.20
N LYS A 69 -14.49 -9.05 -2.63
CA LYS A 69 -15.39 -8.61 -3.70
C LYS A 69 -15.03 -9.24 -5.04
N VAL A 70 -13.74 -9.35 -5.39
CA VAL A 70 -13.29 -10.06 -6.59
C VAL A 70 -13.74 -11.51 -6.58
N LEU A 71 -13.56 -12.23 -5.47
CA LEU A 71 -13.99 -13.61 -5.33
C LEU A 71 -15.51 -13.77 -5.50
N GLU A 72 -16.31 -12.90 -4.87
CA GLU A 72 -17.76 -12.87 -5.05
C GLU A 72 -18.18 -12.60 -6.52
N LEU A 73 -17.44 -11.76 -7.25
CA LEU A 73 -17.68 -11.47 -8.66
C LEU A 73 -17.31 -12.66 -9.54
N LEU A 74 -16.18 -13.33 -9.26
CA LEU A 74 -15.74 -14.54 -9.97
C LEU A 74 -16.76 -15.67 -9.82
N GLU A 75 -17.25 -15.93 -8.61
CA GLU A 75 -18.26 -16.97 -8.35
C GLU A 75 -19.59 -16.69 -9.04
N LYS A 76 -19.98 -15.41 -9.16
CA LYS A 76 -21.20 -15.01 -9.87
C LYS A 76 -21.09 -15.13 -11.38
N LYS A 77 -19.90 -14.88 -11.94
CA LYS A 77 -19.67 -14.81 -13.38
C LYS A 77 -19.33 -16.14 -14.01
N PHE A 78 -18.50 -16.93 -13.35
CA PHE A 78 -18.00 -18.16 -13.92
C PHE A 78 -18.62 -19.36 -13.19
N PRO A 79 -19.33 -20.26 -13.89
CA PRO A 79 -19.77 -21.51 -13.31
C PRO A 79 -18.57 -22.29 -12.77
N GLN A 80 -18.68 -22.79 -11.53
CA GLN A 80 -17.66 -23.65 -10.95
C GLN A 80 -17.42 -24.85 -11.87
N GLY A 81 -16.20 -25.00 -12.38
CA GLY A 81 -15.86 -26.03 -13.37
C GLY A 81 -15.26 -25.50 -14.68
N GLN A 82 -15.32 -24.20 -14.96
CA GLN A 82 -14.61 -23.61 -16.10
C GLN A 82 -13.12 -23.39 -15.78
N MET A 83 -12.25 -23.66 -16.75
CA MET A 83 -10.80 -23.43 -16.62
C MET A 83 -10.46 -21.98 -16.31
N SER A 84 -11.22 -21.03 -16.87
CA SER A 84 -11.09 -19.61 -16.60
C SER A 84 -11.29 -19.27 -15.11
N TYR A 85 -12.33 -19.82 -14.46
CA TYR A 85 -12.57 -19.62 -13.02
C TYR A 85 -11.37 -20.06 -12.17
N TYR A 86 -10.83 -21.25 -12.43
CA TYR A 86 -9.70 -21.77 -11.67
C TYR A 86 -8.44 -20.95 -11.89
N ARG A 87 -8.16 -20.55 -13.13
CA ARG A 87 -7.02 -19.67 -13.45
C ARG A 87 -7.15 -18.34 -12.71
N PHE A 88 -8.29 -17.65 -12.83
CA PHE A 88 -8.51 -16.36 -12.16
C PHE A 88 -8.41 -16.47 -10.63
N ARG A 89 -8.95 -17.55 -10.07
CA ARG A 89 -8.88 -17.79 -8.64
C ARG A 89 -7.45 -18.02 -8.17
N GLU A 90 -6.70 -18.85 -8.88
CA GLU A 90 -5.30 -19.14 -8.56
C GLU A 90 -4.47 -17.86 -8.56
N GLU A 91 -4.68 -16.96 -9.52
CA GLU A 91 -4.00 -15.66 -9.58
C GLU A 91 -4.33 -14.76 -8.38
N VAL A 92 -5.61 -14.72 -7.97
CA VAL A 92 -6.02 -13.99 -6.77
C VAL A 92 -5.40 -14.60 -5.52
N ASP A 93 -5.36 -15.93 -5.41
CA ASP A 93 -4.74 -16.64 -4.30
C ASP A 93 -3.22 -16.38 -4.23
N ILE A 94 -2.53 -16.35 -5.38
CA ILE A 94 -1.09 -16.00 -5.46
C ILE A 94 -0.87 -14.56 -5.01
N CYS A 95 -1.68 -13.60 -5.50
CA CYS A 95 -1.59 -12.21 -5.05
C CYS A 95 -1.81 -12.08 -3.54
N ARG A 96 -2.77 -12.82 -2.98
CA ARG A 96 -3.06 -12.82 -1.54
C ARG A 96 -1.84 -13.26 -0.75
N VAL A 97 -1.25 -14.40 -1.13
CA VAL A 97 -0.05 -14.93 -0.45
C VAL A 97 1.09 -13.92 -0.48
N ASN A 98 1.35 -13.31 -1.63
CA ASN A 98 2.44 -12.34 -1.77
C ASN A 98 2.17 -11.04 -1.00
N PHE A 99 0.93 -10.54 -1.03
CA PHE A 99 0.54 -9.36 -0.28
C PHE A 99 0.83 -9.53 1.21
N TYR A 100 0.32 -10.61 1.83
CA TYR A 100 0.52 -10.83 3.27
C TYR A 100 1.96 -11.16 3.64
N LYS A 101 2.71 -11.84 2.76
CA LYS A 101 4.16 -12.07 2.95
C LYS A 101 4.94 -10.75 3.01
N GLU A 102 4.64 -9.83 2.10
CA GLU A 102 5.30 -8.53 2.03
C GLU A 102 4.89 -7.63 3.21
N ALA A 103 3.62 -7.68 3.62
CA ALA A 103 3.11 -6.97 4.79
C ALA A 103 3.76 -7.48 6.08
N GLU A 104 3.81 -8.80 6.27
CA GLU A 104 4.50 -9.45 7.39
C GLU A 104 5.98 -9.06 7.43
N THR A 105 6.65 -9.06 6.27
CA THR A 105 8.05 -8.65 6.17
C THR A 105 8.24 -7.20 6.62
N ALA A 106 7.38 -6.28 6.17
CA ALA A 106 7.44 -4.88 6.58
C ALA A 106 7.14 -4.68 8.08
N LEU A 107 6.16 -5.41 8.62
CA LEU A 107 5.83 -5.38 10.05
C LEU A 107 6.96 -5.97 10.90
N ASN A 108 7.62 -7.03 10.44
CA ASN A 108 8.79 -7.60 11.10
C ASN A 108 9.95 -6.61 11.12
N MET A 109 10.22 -5.90 10.00
CA MET A 109 11.21 -4.82 9.98
C MET A 109 10.89 -3.73 11.00
N ILE A 110 9.62 -3.35 11.15
CA ILE A 110 9.16 -2.37 12.15
C ILE A 110 9.37 -2.89 13.57
N ASN A 111 8.94 -4.12 13.85
CA ASN A 111 8.92 -4.69 15.20
C ASN A 111 10.32 -5.06 15.72
N LEU A 112 11.26 -5.41 14.83
CA LEU A 112 12.63 -5.79 15.17
C LEU A 112 13.62 -4.62 15.16
N SER A 113 13.17 -3.43 14.76
CA SER A 113 14.03 -2.24 14.73
C SER A 113 13.95 -1.47 16.03
N ASP A 114 14.95 -1.69 16.90
CA ASP A 114 15.07 -0.98 18.18
C ASP A 114 15.46 0.50 18.03
N GLU A 115 16.02 0.88 16.87
CA GLU A 115 16.50 2.23 16.58
C GLU A 115 16.16 2.68 15.14
N TYR A 116 15.96 4.00 14.99
CA TYR A 116 15.73 4.63 13.69
C TYR A 116 16.92 4.36 12.75
N SER A 117 16.62 3.81 11.58
CA SER A 117 17.61 3.58 10.52
C SER A 117 17.03 4.00 9.18
N ASP A 118 17.69 4.96 8.53
CA ASP A 118 17.29 5.46 7.19
C ASP A 118 17.20 4.32 6.16
N LYS A 119 18.09 3.32 6.28
CA LYS A 119 18.07 2.14 5.41
C LYS A 119 16.81 1.31 5.65
N VAL A 120 16.50 1.01 6.92
CA VAL A 120 15.31 0.23 7.28
C VAL A 120 14.04 0.95 6.85
N ILE A 121 13.96 2.26 7.07
CA ILE A 121 12.79 3.06 6.67
C ILE A 121 12.64 3.11 5.15
N LYS A 122 13.75 3.21 4.41
CA LYS A 122 13.72 3.13 2.95
C LYS A 122 13.17 1.78 2.48
N GLU A 123 13.59 0.68 3.10
CA GLU A 123 13.07 -0.64 2.78
C GLU A 123 11.59 -0.79 3.15
N ILE A 124 11.16 -0.32 4.32
CA ILE A 124 9.73 -0.30 4.71
C ILE A 124 8.91 0.49 3.69
N LYS A 125 9.40 1.65 3.24
CA LYS A 125 8.72 2.46 2.20
C LYS A 125 8.64 1.72 0.86
N ASN A 126 9.70 0.99 0.48
CA ASN A 126 9.66 0.18 -0.74
C ASN A 126 8.61 -0.94 -0.61
N LYS A 127 8.57 -1.62 0.54
CA LYS A 127 7.55 -2.65 0.81
C LYS A 127 6.14 -2.08 0.78
N ILE A 128 5.90 -0.90 1.37
CA ILE A 128 4.60 -0.21 1.29
C ILE A 128 4.21 0.09 -0.16
N LYS A 129 5.14 0.57 -0.99
CA LYS A 129 4.86 0.80 -2.42
C LYS A 129 4.49 -0.48 -3.16
N THR A 130 5.14 -1.60 -2.84
CA THR A 130 4.76 -2.91 -3.38
C THR A 130 3.32 -3.26 -2.99
N LEU A 131 2.97 -3.11 -1.70
CA LEU A 131 1.62 -3.38 -1.21
C LEU A 131 0.58 -2.49 -1.90
N GLU A 132 0.85 -1.20 -2.06
CA GLU A 132 0.00 -0.26 -2.82
C GLU A 132 -0.20 -0.71 -4.27
N SER A 133 0.85 -1.21 -4.91
CA SER A 133 0.78 -1.69 -6.29
C SER A 133 -0.07 -2.95 -6.43
N ILE A 134 0.06 -3.90 -5.49
CA ILE A 134 -0.81 -5.09 -5.43
C ILE A 134 -2.27 -4.68 -5.20
N VAL A 135 -2.53 -3.72 -4.31
CA VAL A 135 -3.88 -3.17 -4.06
C VAL A 135 -4.47 -2.50 -5.31
N SER A 136 -3.65 -1.80 -6.10
CA SER A 136 -4.08 -1.21 -7.38
C SER A 136 -4.50 -2.30 -8.36
N LYS A 137 -3.68 -3.33 -8.53
CA LYS A 137 -3.94 -4.42 -9.48
C LYS A 137 -5.22 -5.20 -9.14
N ILE A 138 -5.45 -5.51 -7.86
CA ILE A 138 -6.70 -6.17 -7.47
C ILE A 138 -7.92 -5.25 -7.66
N ASN A 139 -7.75 -3.93 -7.54
CA ASN A 139 -8.81 -2.97 -7.84
C ASN A 139 -9.11 -2.86 -9.35
N GLU A 140 -8.08 -2.91 -10.20
CA GLU A 140 -8.21 -2.96 -11.65
C GLU A 140 -8.98 -4.21 -12.06
N LEU A 141 -8.57 -5.39 -11.58
CA LEU A 141 -9.29 -6.65 -11.79
C LEU A 141 -10.75 -6.56 -11.32
N GLN A 142 -11.01 -6.00 -10.13
CA GLN A 142 -12.37 -5.80 -9.64
C GLN A 142 -13.20 -4.91 -10.58
N SER A 143 -12.59 -3.84 -11.10
CA SER A 143 -13.26 -2.89 -12.00
C SER A 143 -13.60 -3.56 -13.32
N GLU A 144 -12.68 -4.36 -13.86
CA GLU A 144 -12.88 -5.05 -15.12
C GLU A 144 -13.95 -6.15 -15.01
N LEU A 145 -13.96 -6.91 -13.91
CA LEU A 145 -15.05 -7.85 -13.63
C LEU A 145 -16.42 -7.17 -13.50
N ILE A 146 -16.47 -5.93 -13.01
CA ILE A 146 -17.70 -5.13 -12.95
C ILE A 146 -18.12 -4.64 -14.34
N ILE A 147 -17.19 -4.17 -15.16
CA ILE A 147 -17.45 -3.75 -16.54
C ILE A 147 -18.05 -4.92 -17.31
N ARG A 148 -17.45 -6.12 -17.18
CA ARG A 148 -17.97 -7.36 -17.76
C ARG A 148 -19.30 -7.83 -17.17
N LEU A 149 -19.65 -7.47 -15.93
CA LEU A 149 -21.01 -7.66 -15.40
C LEU A 149 -22.04 -6.80 -16.13
N SER A 150 -21.61 -5.64 -16.64
CA SER A 150 -22.48 -4.67 -17.27
C SER A 150 -22.58 -4.89 -18.79
N ASN A 151 -21.52 -5.39 -19.43
CA ASN A 151 -21.41 -5.57 -20.89
C ASN A 151 -20.95 -6.99 -21.27
N SER A 152 -21.37 -7.50 -22.43
CA SER A 152 -21.06 -8.85 -22.94
C SER A 152 -20.20 -8.80 -24.20
N ASP A 153 -19.18 -7.95 -24.21
CA ASP A 153 -18.31 -7.74 -25.37
C ASP A 153 -17.01 -8.56 -25.24
N GLU A 154 -16.54 -9.15 -26.33
CA GLU A 154 -15.36 -10.04 -26.37
C GLU A 154 -14.03 -9.32 -26.10
N ASP A 155 -13.96 -7.99 -26.30
CA ASP A 155 -12.74 -7.20 -26.10
C ASP A 155 -12.29 -7.15 -24.63
N SER A 156 -13.23 -7.25 -23.68
CA SER A 156 -12.98 -7.26 -22.22
C SER A 156 -12.17 -8.48 -21.76
N ASP A 157 -12.21 -9.60 -22.50
CA ASP A 157 -11.53 -10.82 -22.09
C ASP A 157 -10.00 -10.69 -22.20
N ASN A 158 -9.51 -9.99 -23.22
CA ASN A 158 -8.09 -9.73 -23.40
C ASN A 158 -7.54 -8.79 -22.34
N GLU A 159 -8.32 -7.78 -21.93
CA GLU A 159 -7.90 -6.80 -20.90
C GLU A 159 -7.68 -7.48 -19.53
N ILE A 160 -8.49 -8.49 -19.19
CA ILE A 160 -8.30 -9.26 -17.96
C ILE A 160 -7.03 -10.13 -18.03
N ASP A 161 -6.80 -10.79 -19.16
CA ASP A 161 -5.61 -11.62 -19.35
C ASP A 161 -4.33 -10.77 -19.25
N ASP A 162 -4.33 -9.56 -19.82
CA ASP A 162 -3.23 -8.61 -19.71
C ASP A 162 -3.02 -8.14 -18.26
N LEU A 163 -4.09 -7.79 -17.54
CA LEU A 163 -4.02 -7.41 -16.12
C LEU A 163 -3.43 -8.52 -15.24
N ILE A 164 -3.72 -9.78 -15.54
CA ILE A 164 -3.19 -10.93 -14.83
C ILE A 164 -1.72 -11.15 -15.15
N ASN A 165 -1.32 -10.97 -16.41
CA ASN A 165 0.08 -11.03 -16.78
C ASN A 165 0.87 -9.95 -16.04
N GLU A 166 0.33 -8.73 -15.94
CA GLU A 166 0.94 -7.64 -15.15
C GLU A 166 0.99 -7.96 -13.65
N MET A 167 -0.05 -8.60 -13.09
CA MET A 167 -0.02 -9.10 -11.71
C MET A 167 1.10 -10.13 -11.52
N ASN A 168 1.24 -11.07 -12.45
CA ASN A 168 2.28 -12.09 -12.44
C ASN A 168 3.70 -11.51 -12.57
N GLU A 169 3.92 -10.56 -13.48
CA GLU A 169 5.20 -9.88 -13.61
C GLU A 169 5.58 -9.13 -12.34
N LEU A 170 4.60 -8.47 -11.71
CA LEU A 170 4.81 -7.80 -10.43
C LEU A 170 5.15 -8.81 -9.33
N ILE A 171 4.44 -9.94 -9.27
CA ILE A 171 4.71 -11.02 -8.32
C ILE A 171 6.11 -11.62 -8.54
N ASP A 172 6.49 -11.88 -9.79
CA ASP A 172 7.79 -12.45 -10.12
C ASP A 172 8.93 -11.47 -9.77
N SER A 173 8.70 -10.17 -9.90
CA SER A 173 9.66 -9.16 -9.44
C SER A 173 9.92 -9.19 -7.92
N LEU A 174 9.01 -9.79 -7.15
CA LEU A 174 9.16 -9.98 -5.70
C LEU A 174 9.92 -11.25 -5.34
N LYS A 175 10.06 -12.21 -6.27
CA LYS A 175 10.81 -13.46 -6.04
C LYS A 175 12.33 -13.26 -6.04
N ASP A 176 12.82 -12.15 -6.59
CA ASP A 176 14.27 -11.85 -6.67
C ASP A 176 14.88 -11.33 -5.34
N TYR A 177 14.10 -11.28 -4.26
CA TYR A 177 14.53 -10.77 -2.95
C TYR A 177 14.66 -11.85 -1.84
N GLU A 178 14.80 -13.12 -2.20
CA GLU A 178 15.12 -14.23 -1.27
C GLU A 178 16.61 -14.60 -1.23
#